data_AF-A0A1R0H7R1-F1
#
_entry.id   AF-A0A1R0H7R1-F1
#
_cell.length_a   1.000
_cell.length_b   1.000
_cell.length_c   1.000
_cell.angle_alpha   90.00
_cell.angle_beta   90.00
_cell.angle_gamma   90.00
#
_symmetry.space_group_name_H-M   'P 1'
#
loop_
_entity.id
_entity.type
_entity.pdbx_description
1 polymer ?
#
loop_
_entity_poly.entity_id
_entity_poly.type
_entity_poly.pdbx_seq_one_letter_code
_entity_poly.pdbx_strand_id
1 'polypeptide(L)'
;MANNVCNQNCLLEKILGDRSYIPPELDIIIDVILRYPDSYIALTGHSFGGSIATLAGLFLGVPAVSFEAPGDQLAATILGFLTPSSNFYKRLSIWHVRHTADPIYIGDCVVSDSLCQLDGYNIDSKCHF
;
A
#
# COMPACT_ATOMS: atom_id res chain seq x y z
N MET A 1 13.02 -17.30 25.45
CA MET A 1 11.97 -16.86 24.49
C MET A 1 12.39 -15.48 24.02
N ALA A 2 12.81 -15.34 22.77
CA ALA A 2 13.11 -14.01 22.23
C ALA A 2 11.80 -13.22 22.19
N ASN A 3 11.78 -12.06 22.83
CA ASN A 3 10.69 -11.10 22.65
C ASN A 3 10.77 -10.61 21.20
N ASN A 4 10.05 -11.27 20.29
CA ASN A 4 9.89 -10.85 18.90
C ASN A 4 8.96 -9.63 18.83
N VAL A 5 9.41 -8.53 19.42
CA VAL A 5 8.73 -7.24 19.36
C VAL A 5 9.29 -6.50 18.15
N CYS A 6 8.41 -6.16 17.21
CA CYS A 6 8.76 -5.38 16.03
C CYS A 6 9.32 -4.01 16.46
N ASN A 7 10.56 -3.70 16.07
CA ASN A 7 11.13 -2.37 16.28
C ASN A 7 10.59 -1.41 15.22
N GLN A 8 9.71 -0.50 15.65
CA GLN A 8 9.07 0.48 14.75
C GLN A 8 10.06 1.42 14.07
N ASN A 9 11.12 1.84 14.77
CA ASN A 9 12.12 2.74 14.19
C ASN A 9 12.91 2.04 13.09
N CYS A 10 13.36 0.80 13.33
CA CYS A 10 14.03 -0.02 12.31
C CYS A 10 13.12 -0.23 11.09
N LEU A 11 11.83 -0.50 11.32
CA LEU A 11 10.86 -0.69 10.25
C LEU A 11 10.67 0.59 9.42
N LEU A 12 10.47 1.73 10.08
CA LEU A 12 10.34 3.03 9.41
C LEU A 12 11.60 3.41 8.62
N GLU A 13 12.79 3.18 9.18
CA GLU A 13 14.07 3.39 8.47
C GLU A 13 14.18 2.56 7.20
N LYS A 14 13.67 1.31 7.21
CA LYS A 14 13.67 0.46 6.01
C LYS A 14 12.63 0.88 4.98
N ILE A 15 11.46 1.36 5.42
CA ILE A 15 10.39 1.81 4.52
C ILE A 15 10.70 3.18 3.91
N LEU A 16 11.41 4.07 4.61
CA LEU A 16 11.74 5.40 4.10
C LEU A 16 13.16 5.50 3.52
N GLY A 17 13.96 4.44 3.63
CA GLY A 17 15.32 4.41 3.09
C GLY A 17 15.40 4.20 1.58
N ASP A 18 16.61 4.33 1.03
CA ASP A 18 16.94 4.36 -0.40
C ASP A 18 16.49 3.15 -1.25
N ARG A 19 15.99 2.08 -0.64
CA ARG A 19 15.53 0.86 -1.34
C ARG A 19 14.02 0.71 -1.36
N SER A 20 13.29 1.74 -0.97
CA SER A 20 11.83 1.73 -0.93
C SER A 20 11.21 2.23 -2.24
N TYR A 21 10.08 1.62 -2.60
CA TYR A 21 9.23 1.99 -3.75
C TYR A 21 8.15 3.03 -3.40
N ILE A 22 8.27 3.71 -2.27
CA ILE A 22 7.32 4.77 -1.89
C ILE A 22 7.93 6.15 -2.09
N PRO A 23 9.14 6.46 -1.59
CA PRO A 23 9.71 7.79 -1.76
C PRO A 23 9.89 8.23 -3.23
N PRO A 24 10.51 7.43 -4.13
CA PRO A 24 10.69 7.85 -5.53
C PRO A 24 9.37 8.06 -6.28
N GLU A 25 8.38 7.21 -6.02
CA GLU A 25 7.06 7.28 -6.59
C GLU A 25 6.31 8.52 -6.11
N LEU A 26 6.42 8.86 -4.83
CA LEU A 26 5.87 10.10 -4.28
C LEU A 26 6.49 11.34 -4.92
N ASP A 27 7.81 11.36 -5.14
CA ASP A 27 8.49 12.49 -5.78
C ASP A 27 7.92 12.76 -7.18
N ILE A 28 7.69 11.71 -7.98
CA ILE A 28 7.10 11.83 -9.31
C ILE A 28 5.67 12.36 -9.22
N ILE A 29 4.85 11.81 -8.32
CA ILE A 29 3.45 12.24 -8.18
C ILE A 29 3.36 13.69 -7.70
N ILE A 30 4.21 14.08 -6.75
CA ILE A 30 4.29 15.46 -6.25
C ILE A 30 4.68 16.41 -7.39
N ASP A 31 5.67 16.08 -8.22
CA ASP A 31 6.04 16.92 -9.37
C ASP A 31 4.85 17.12 -10.34
N VAL A 32 4.08 16.07 -10.62
CA VAL A 32 2.89 16.14 -11.47
C VAL A 32 1.81 17.03 -10.84
N ILE A 33 1.52 16.86 -9.55
CA ILE A 33 0.54 17.68 -8.83
C ILE A 33 0.94 19.15 -8.85
N LEU A 34 2.23 19.46 -8.61
CA LEU A 34 2.74 20.83 -8.60
C LEU A 34 2.71 21.46 -10.01
N ARG A 35 2.93 20.66 -11.06
CA ARG A 35 2.92 21.14 -12.46
C ARG A 35 1.50 21.37 -13.00
N TYR A 36 0.52 20.61 -12.51
CA TYR A 36 -0.85 20.64 -13.00
C TYR A 36 -1.87 20.89 -11.87
N PRO A 37 -1.81 22.05 -11.20
CA PRO A 37 -2.59 22.31 -9.98
C PRO A 37 -4.12 22.29 -10.19
N ASP A 38 -4.59 22.60 -11.40
CA ASP A 38 -6.02 22.64 -11.73
C ASP A 38 -6.55 21.32 -12.34
N SER A 39 -5.70 20.30 -12.43
CA SER A 39 -6.06 19.01 -13.01
C SER A 39 -6.62 18.04 -11.98
N TYR A 40 -7.56 17.20 -12.41
CA TYR A 40 -7.98 16.05 -11.62
C TYR A 40 -6.97 14.92 -11.78
N ILE A 41 -6.25 14.60 -10.71
CA ILE A 41 -5.24 13.54 -10.67
C ILE A 41 -5.79 12.38 -9.85
N ALA A 42 -5.77 11.18 -10.43
CA ALA A 42 -6.10 9.94 -9.75
C ALA A 42 -5.00 8.91 -10.01
N LEU A 43 -4.73 8.09 -9.01
CA LEU A 43 -3.70 7.05 -9.06
C LEU A 43 -4.34 5.70 -9.34
N THR A 44 -3.59 4.82 -10.01
CA THR A 44 -4.02 3.44 -10.20
C THR A 44 -2.83 2.51 -10.28
N GLY A 45 -3.07 1.23 -10.04
CA GLY A 45 -2.07 0.19 -10.15
C GLY A 45 -2.66 -1.19 -10.04
N HIS A 46 -1.91 -2.17 -10.53
CA HIS A 46 -2.23 -3.58 -10.47
C HIS A 46 -1.21 -4.32 -9.59
N SER A 47 -1.64 -5.38 -8.89
CA SER A 47 -0.76 -6.18 -8.03
C SER A 47 -0.05 -5.29 -7.01
N PHE A 48 1.25 -5.47 -6.79
CA PHE A 48 2.04 -4.64 -5.87
C PHE A 48 1.95 -3.13 -6.16
N GLY A 49 1.90 -2.74 -7.44
CA GLY A 49 1.73 -1.34 -7.84
C GLY A 49 0.39 -0.74 -7.42
N GLY A 50 -0.65 -1.59 -7.28
CA GLY A 50 -1.94 -1.17 -6.74
C GLY A 50 -1.84 -0.74 -5.28
N SER A 51 -1.10 -1.49 -4.45
CA SER A 51 -0.83 -1.12 -3.05
C SER A 51 -0.01 0.16 -2.93
N ILE A 52 0.97 0.37 -3.83
CA ILE A 52 1.72 1.63 -3.87
C ILE A 52 0.79 2.79 -4.22
N ALA A 53 -0.06 2.63 -5.24
CA ALA A 53 -0.99 3.68 -5.68
C ALA A 53 -1.97 4.09 -4.58
N THR A 54 -2.51 3.13 -3.81
CA THR A 54 -3.44 3.41 -2.71
C THR A 54 -2.74 3.99 -1.49
N LEU A 55 -1.53 3.56 -1.16
CA LEU A 55 -0.71 4.17 -0.10
C LEU A 55 -0.31 5.62 -0.44
N ALA A 56 0.12 5.86 -1.69
CA ALA A 56 0.44 7.20 -2.17
C ALA A 56 -0.81 8.10 -2.22
N GLY A 57 -1.94 7.57 -2.70
CA GLY A 57 -3.22 8.27 -2.72
C GLY A 57 -3.69 8.66 -1.33
N LEU A 58 -3.53 7.74 -0.36
CA LEU A 58 -3.81 8.00 1.05
C LEU A 58 -2.91 9.11 1.62
N PHE A 59 -1.61 9.07 1.33
CA PHE A 59 -0.65 10.06 1.83
C PHE A 59 -0.89 11.46 1.25
N LEU A 60 -1.12 11.54 -0.06
CA LEU A 60 -1.28 12.81 -0.78
C LEU A 60 -2.73 13.33 -0.75
N GLY A 61 -3.69 12.52 -0.30
CA GLY A 61 -5.11 12.87 -0.30
C GLY A 61 -5.74 12.90 -1.70
N VAL A 62 -5.19 12.14 -2.65
CA VAL A 62 -5.71 12.05 -4.03
C VAL A 62 -6.45 10.72 -4.25
N PRO A 63 -7.45 10.68 -5.14
CA PRO A 63 -8.18 9.46 -5.46
C PRO A 63 -7.26 8.33 -5.97
N ALA A 64 -7.51 7.09 -5.56
CA ALA A 64 -6.75 5.93 -6.02
C ALA A 64 -7.63 4.69 -6.26
N VAL A 65 -7.37 3.96 -7.34
CA VAL A 65 -8.05 2.69 -7.65
C VAL A 65 -6.99 1.59 -7.86
N SER A 66 -6.98 0.57 -7.00
CA SER A 66 -6.12 -0.60 -7.15
C SER A 66 -6.87 -1.78 -7.75
N PHE A 67 -6.14 -2.66 -8.44
CA PHE A 67 -6.64 -3.89 -9.02
C PHE A 67 -5.79 -5.07 -8.54
N GLU A 68 -6.44 -6.09 -7.97
CA GLU A 68 -5.77 -7.33 -7.54
C GLU A 68 -4.52 -7.10 -6.69
N ALA A 69 -4.57 -6.09 -5.83
CA ALA A 69 -3.44 -5.65 -5.04
C ALA A 69 -3.43 -6.36 -3.68
N PRO A 70 -2.24 -6.63 -3.10
CA PRO A 70 -2.14 -7.17 -1.75
C PRO A 70 -2.62 -6.18 -0.69
N GLY A 71 -2.99 -6.71 0.48
CA GLY A 71 -3.56 -5.93 1.57
C GLY A 71 -2.59 -4.90 2.14
N ASP A 72 -2.93 -3.62 2.00
CA ASP A 72 -2.08 -2.45 2.28
C ASP A 72 -2.45 -1.70 3.58
N GLN A 73 -3.48 -2.13 4.29
CA GLN A 73 -3.92 -1.50 5.55
C GLN A 73 -2.85 -1.56 6.65
N LEU A 74 -2.13 -2.69 6.74
CA LEU A 74 -1.04 -2.85 7.71
C LEU A 74 0.09 -1.85 7.42
N ALA A 75 0.49 -1.73 6.15
CA ALA A 75 1.52 -0.78 5.73
C ALA A 75 1.10 0.66 6.02
N ALA A 76 -0.15 1.02 5.71
CA ALA A 76 -0.70 2.34 6.01
C ALA A 76 -0.73 2.66 7.51
N THR A 77 -0.99 1.65 8.35
CA THR A 77 -0.96 1.79 9.81
C THR A 77 0.45 1.99 10.32
N ILE A 78 1.42 1.22 9.82
CA ILE A 78 2.85 1.34 10.18
C ILE A 78 3.39 2.72 9.80
N LEU A 79 3.03 3.22 8.62
CA LEU A 79 3.42 4.54 8.13
C LEU A 79 2.72 5.70 8.88
N GLY A 80 1.77 5.40 9.75
CA GLY A 80 1.01 6.41 10.48
C GLY A 80 0.04 7.21 9.62
N PHE A 81 -0.25 6.77 8.40
CA PHE A 81 -1.16 7.46 7.47
C PHE A 81 -2.64 7.33 7.89
N LEU A 82 -2.95 6.41 8.81
CA LEU A 82 -4.28 6.19 9.33
C LEU A 82 -4.35 6.52 10.82
N THR A 83 -5.34 7.30 11.21
CA THR A 83 -5.92 7.23 12.56
C THR A 83 -7.20 6.39 12.48
N PRO A 84 -7.28 5.27 13.21
CA PRO A 84 -8.37 4.32 13.06
C PRO A 84 -9.67 4.90 13.64
N SER A 85 -10.41 5.63 12.81
CA SER A 85 -11.81 5.97 13.08
C SER A 85 -12.67 5.52 11.91
N SER A 86 -13.80 4.87 12.20
CA SER A 86 -14.73 4.35 11.19
C SER A 86 -15.23 5.41 10.20
N ASN A 87 -15.26 6.67 10.64
CA ASN A 87 -15.66 7.81 9.81
C ASN A 87 -14.55 8.29 8.86
N PHE A 88 -13.27 8.02 9.17
CA PHE A 88 -12.15 8.36 8.28
C PHE A 88 -12.19 7.51 7.02
N TYR A 89 -12.39 6.20 7.15
CA TYR A 89 -12.45 5.28 6.02
C TYR A 89 -13.55 5.61 5.01
N LYS A 90 -14.73 6.07 5.48
CA LYS A 90 -15.84 6.46 4.59
C LYS A 90 -15.57 7.71 3.75
N ARG A 91 -14.53 8.50 4.09
CA ARG A 91 -14.15 9.72 3.38
C ARG A 91 -12.97 9.50 2.44
N LEU A 92 -12.35 8.33 2.46
CA LEU A 92 -11.25 8.01 1.56
C LEU A 92 -11.77 7.80 0.15
N SER A 93 -11.13 8.45 -0.82
CA SER A 93 -11.35 8.22 -2.24
C SER A 93 -10.46 7.09 -2.74
N ILE A 94 -10.50 5.94 -2.06
CA ILE A 94 -9.67 4.77 -2.35
C ILE A 94 -10.58 3.59 -2.62
N TRP A 95 -10.36 2.92 -3.74
CA TRP A 95 -11.12 1.74 -4.14
C TRP A 95 -10.19 0.58 -4.49
N HIS A 96 -10.51 -0.59 -3.98
CA HIS A 96 -9.82 -1.83 -4.31
C HIS A 96 -10.75 -2.72 -5.14
N VAL A 97 -10.40 -2.90 -6.40
CA VAL A 97 -11.09 -3.79 -7.34
C VAL A 97 -10.42 -5.15 -7.29
N ARG A 98 -11.24 -6.21 -7.24
CA ARG A 98 -10.77 -7.58 -7.02
C ARG A 98 -11.52 -8.64 -7.77
N HIS A 99 -10.87 -9.80 -7.86
CA HIS A 99 -11.42 -11.06 -8.25
C HIS A 99 -11.24 -12.06 -7.10
N THR A 100 -12.30 -12.79 -6.73
CA THR A 100 -12.25 -13.71 -5.57
C THR A 100 -11.40 -14.95 -5.80
N ALA A 101 -10.93 -15.17 -7.04
CA ALA A 101 -9.96 -16.21 -7.37
C ALA A 101 -8.52 -15.70 -7.48
N ASP A 102 -8.27 -14.42 -7.20
CA ASP A 102 -6.92 -13.88 -7.19
C ASP A 102 -6.24 -14.16 -5.82
N PRO A 103 -5.15 -14.94 -5.79
CA PRO A 103 -4.46 -15.32 -4.55
C PRO A 103 -3.72 -14.15 -3.88
N ILE A 104 -3.32 -13.12 -4.64
CA ILE A 104 -2.68 -11.91 -4.12
C ILE A 104 -3.71 -11.11 -3.35
N TYR A 105 -4.89 -10.91 -3.94
CA TYR A 105 -5.95 -10.14 -3.28
C TYR A 105 -6.55 -10.88 -2.09
N ILE A 106 -6.82 -12.19 -2.15
CA ILE A 106 -7.43 -12.87 -0.99
C ILE A 106 -6.42 -13.15 0.14
N GLY A 107 -5.14 -12.84 -0.08
CA GLY A 107 -4.07 -13.06 0.90
C GLY A 107 -3.72 -14.53 1.07
N ASP A 108 -3.80 -15.32 0.00
CA ASP A 108 -3.34 -16.71 -0.03
C ASP A 108 -1.84 -16.84 -0.32
N CYS A 109 -1.16 -15.70 -0.52
CA CYS A 109 0.30 -15.63 -0.67
C CYS A 109 1.11 -15.78 0.63
N VAL A 110 0.43 -15.98 1.78
CA VAL A 110 1.05 -16.09 3.12
C VAL A 110 1.61 -17.51 3.40
N VAL A 111 1.26 -18.52 2.59
CA VAL A 111 1.75 -19.90 2.79
C VAL A 111 3.15 -20.10 2.21
N SER A 112 3.94 -20.98 2.83
CA SER A 112 5.24 -21.42 2.30
C SER A 112 5.07 -22.05 0.93
N ASP A 113 5.96 -21.72 -0.02
CA ASP A 113 5.90 -22.11 -1.45
C ASP A 113 4.70 -21.51 -2.23
N SER A 114 4.12 -20.40 -1.77
CA SER A 114 3.16 -19.65 -2.59
C SER A 114 3.81 -19.10 -3.86
N LEU A 115 3.03 -18.89 -4.91
CA LEU A 115 3.51 -18.26 -6.15
C LEU A 115 4.18 -16.90 -5.87
N CYS A 116 3.65 -16.13 -4.92
CA CYS A 116 4.27 -14.87 -4.50
C CYS A 116 5.67 -15.08 -3.89
N GLN A 117 5.83 -16.08 -3.01
CA GLN A 117 7.11 -16.35 -2.37
C GLN A 117 8.15 -16.86 -3.38
N LEU A 118 7.72 -17.69 -4.34
CA LEU A 118 8.55 -18.17 -5.45
C LEU A 118 9.01 -17.02 -6.35
N ASP A 119 8.16 -16.02 -6.55
CA ASP A 119 8.48 -14.79 -7.30
C ASP A 119 9.24 -13.75 -6.44
N GLY A 120 9.62 -14.10 -5.21
CA GLY A 120 10.48 -13.29 -4.34
C GLY A 120 9.74 -12.27 -3.47
N TYR A 121 8.41 -12.36 -3.37
CA TYR A 121 7.58 -11.48 -2.53
C TYR A 121 7.12 -12.18 -1.27
N ASN A 122 7.45 -11.59 -0.11
CA ASN A 122 6.88 -12.03 1.16
C ASN A 122 5.74 -11.09 1.58
N ILE A 123 4.51 -11.51 1.34
CA ILE A 123 3.29 -10.74 1.59
C ILE A 123 2.54 -11.38 2.77
N ASP A 124 2.91 -10.99 3.98
CA ASP A 124 2.30 -11.48 5.24
C ASP A 124 1.07 -10.64 5.66
N SER A 125 0.22 -10.27 4.70
CA SER A 125 -0.99 -9.46 4.95
C SER A 125 -2.20 -10.02 4.23
N LYS A 126 -3.32 -10.12 4.95
CA LYS A 126 -4.67 -10.40 4.43
C LYS A 126 -5.63 -9.22 4.58
N CYS A 127 -5.16 -8.12 5.18
CA CYS A 127 -6.01 -6.99 5.54
C CYS A 127 -6.05 -6.01 4.38
N HIS A 128 -7.17 -6.02 3.66
CA HIS A 128 -7.55 -5.00 2.71
C HIS A 128 -8.39 -3.95 3.44
N PHE A 129 -8.34 -2.71 2.99
CA PHE A 129 -9.13 -1.60 3.56
C PHE A 129 -10.65 -1.86 3.52
#